data_AF-A0A967ZFK8-F1
#
_entry.id   AF-A0A967ZFK8-F1
#
_cell.length_a   1.000
_cell.length_b   1.000
_cell.length_c   1.000
_cell.angle_alpha   90.00
_cell.angle_beta   90.00
_cell.angle_gamma   90.00
#
_symmetry.space_group_name_H-M   'P 1'
#
loop_
_entity.id
_entity.type
_entity.pdbx_description
1 polymer ?
#
loop_
_entity_poly.entity_id
_entity_poly.type
_entity_poly.pdbx_seq_one_letter_code
_entity_poly.pdbx_strand_id
1 'polypeptide(L)'
;MWGEEQKRWFMESVEASDATFRILINPTPMTGPYIDPAEMDNHTNAAGFAYEGRELRQFIASQRNMFVIAGDRHFQYVIQDPETGIQEFATGPASNEHARGWSNDDLRPEHRYLNVVGGFFLTTVTRQNGAPVMLMQHYGVDGKLLNEEYISAR
;
A
#
# COMPACT_ATOMS: atom_id res chain seq x y z
N MET A 1 1.69 -12.79 11.66
CA MET A 1 0.46 -12.05 12.00
C MET A 1 -0.75 -12.76 11.45
N TRP A 2 -0.79 -13.11 10.16
CA TRP A 2 -1.96 -13.75 9.54
C TRP A 2 -2.17 -15.20 9.96
N GLY A 3 -1.10 -15.88 10.40
CA GLY A 3 -1.16 -17.30 10.71
C GLY A 3 -1.20 -18.15 9.44
N GLU A 4 -0.99 -19.46 9.60
CA GLU A 4 -0.75 -20.36 8.47
C GLU A 4 -1.95 -20.44 7.51
N GLU A 5 -3.17 -20.57 8.06
CA GLU A 5 -4.38 -20.77 7.27
C GLU A 5 -4.71 -19.55 6.41
N GLN A 6 -4.70 -18.35 6.99
CA GLN A 6 -4.98 -17.11 6.24
C GLN A 6 -3.90 -16.84 5.18
N LYS A 7 -2.61 -17.06 5.52
CA LYS A 7 -1.51 -16.86 4.59
C LYS A 7 -1.61 -17.82 3.39
N ARG A 8 -1.90 -19.10 3.65
CA ARG A 8 -2.10 -20.11 2.60
C ARG A 8 -3.31 -19.77 1.73
N TRP A 9 -4.45 -19.48 2.34
CA TRP A 9 -5.67 -19.07 1.62
C TRP A 9 -5.42 -17.87 0.70
N PHE A 10 -4.70 -16.86 1.19
CA PHE A 10 -4.35 -15.67 0.41
C PHE A 10 -3.49 -16.03 -0.80
N MET A 11 -2.42 -16.80 -0.60
CA MET A 11 -1.50 -17.18 -1.68
C MET A 11 -2.22 -18.00 -2.76
N GLU A 12 -2.95 -19.04 -2.35
CA GLU A 12 -3.71 -19.90 -3.26
C GLU A 12 -4.78 -19.12 -4.03
N SER A 13 -5.50 -18.20 -3.37
CA SER A 13 -6.53 -17.38 -4.02
C SER A 13 -5.95 -16.42 -5.05
N VAL A 14 -4.78 -15.84 -4.77
CA VAL A 14 -4.10 -14.91 -5.67
C VAL A 14 -3.55 -15.64 -6.90
N GLU A 15 -2.93 -16.81 -6.71
CA GLU A 15 -2.39 -17.66 -7.78
C GLU A 15 -3.50 -18.22 -8.68
N ALA A 16 -4.65 -18.56 -8.11
CA ALA A 16 -5.81 -19.05 -8.87
C ALA A 16 -6.57 -17.94 -9.63
N SER A 17 -6.34 -16.67 -9.31
CA SER A 17 -7.05 -15.56 -9.93
C SER A 17 -6.52 -15.27 -11.34
N ASP A 18 -7.42 -15.07 -12.30
CA ASP A 18 -7.13 -14.62 -13.66
C ASP A 18 -7.35 -13.10 -13.87
N ALA A 19 -7.60 -12.36 -12.78
CA ALA A 19 -7.85 -10.93 -12.83
C ALA A 19 -6.65 -10.15 -13.40
N THR A 20 -6.94 -9.09 -14.15
CA THR A 20 -5.90 -8.24 -14.72
C THR A 20 -5.16 -7.42 -13.67
N PHE A 21 -5.88 -6.90 -12.69
CA PHE A 21 -5.34 -6.20 -11.53
C PHE A 21 -5.75 -6.95 -10.27
N ARG A 22 -4.82 -7.10 -9.33
CA ARG A 22 -5.06 -7.67 -8.00
C ARG A 22 -4.73 -6.61 -6.95
N ILE A 23 -5.60 -6.45 -5.97
CA ILE A 23 -5.40 -5.47 -4.90
C ILE A 23 -5.53 -6.20 -3.58
N LEU A 24 -4.47 -6.18 -2.79
CA LEU A 24 -4.53 -6.58 -1.39
C LEU A 24 -4.88 -5.36 -0.56
N ILE A 25 -6.00 -5.43 0.17
CA ILE A 25 -6.35 -4.46 1.20
C ILE A 25 -5.87 -5.02 2.54
N ASN A 26 -4.85 -4.42 3.13
CA ASN A 26 -4.26 -4.85 4.41
C ASN A 26 -4.37 -3.72 5.44
N PRO A 27 -4.84 -3.97 6.68
CA PRO A 27 -5.01 -2.88 7.65
C PRO A 27 -3.71 -2.14 8.00
N THR A 28 -2.60 -2.86 8.14
CA THR A 28 -1.31 -2.33 8.59
C THR A 28 -0.30 -2.23 7.44
N PRO A 29 0.76 -1.43 7.55
CA PRO A 29 1.76 -1.32 6.48
C PRO A 29 2.55 -2.63 6.26
N MET A 30 2.91 -2.88 5.01
CA MET A 30 3.84 -3.92 4.56
C MET A 30 5.18 -3.37 4.10
N THR A 31 5.26 -2.06 3.81
CA THR A 31 6.48 -1.43 3.30
C THR A 31 7.01 -0.32 4.21
N GLY A 32 8.34 -0.21 4.25
CA GLY A 32 9.05 0.85 4.95
C GLY A 32 9.23 2.09 4.06
N PRO A 33 9.50 3.26 4.63
CA PRO A 33 10.27 3.39 5.86
C PRO A 33 9.41 3.38 7.11
N TYR A 34 10.05 3.08 8.25
CA TYR A 34 9.40 3.03 9.56
C TYR A 34 9.59 4.34 10.33
N ILE A 35 8.58 4.66 11.14
CA ILE A 35 8.59 5.80 12.06
C ILE A 35 9.50 5.48 13.24
N ASP A 36 9.27 4.31 13.84
CA ASP A 36 9.94 3.82 15.04
C ASP A 36 10.38 2.36 14.80
N PRO A 37 11.68 2.04 14.90
CA PRO A 37 12.14 0.66 14.78
C PRO A 37 11.58 -0.29 15.86
N ALA A 38 11.02 0.24 16.95
CA ALA A 38 10.39 -0.53 18.02
C ALA A 38 8.90 -0.83 17.78
N GLU A 39 8.29 -0.34 16.70
CA GLU A 39 6.90 -0.66 16.35
C GLU A 39 6.78 -2.14 15.93
N MET A 40 5.81 -2.88 16.52
CA MET A 40 5.71 -4.35 16.46
C MET A 40 4.41 -4.87 15.85
N ASP A 41 3.47 -4.01 15.51
CA ASP A 41 2.09 -4.33 15.11
C ASP A 41 1.89 -4.42 13.59
N ASN A 42 2.98 -4.52 12.82
CA ASN A 42 2.92 -4.56 11.35
C ASN A 42 3.98 -5.50 10.73
N HIS A 43 3.98 -5.57 9.39
CA HIS A 43 4.87 -6.45 8.62
C HIS A 43 6.21 -5.80 8.24
N THR A 44 6.46 -4.54 8.63
CA THR A 44 7.62 -3.78 8.13
C THR A 44 8.85 -3.97 9.00
N ASN A 45 8.67 -3.97 10.32
CA ASN A 45 9.78 -3.78 11.26
C ASN A 45 10.36 -5.08 11.77
N ALA A 46 11.67 -5.07 12.04
CA ALA A 46 12.38 -6.23 12.60
C ALA A 46 11.83 -6.66 13.97
N ALA A 47 11.33 -5.70 14.77
CA ALA A 47 10.67 -5.98 16.05
C ALA A 47 9.26 -6.57 15.89
N GLY A 48 8.60 -6.35 14.74
CA GLY A 48 7.28 -6.87 14.42
C GLY A 48 7.33 -8.16 13.60
N PHE A 49 6.49 -8.25 12.57
CA PHE A 49 6.32 -9.46 11.77
C PHE A 49 7.20 -9.48 10.51
N ALA A 50 8.43 -8.95 10.56
CA ALA A 50 9.30 -8.81 9.39
C ALA A 50 9.60 -10.11 8.62
N TYR A 51 9.62 -11.28 9.28
CA TYR A 51 9.80 -12.55 8.58
C TYR A 51 8.62 -12.83 7.63
N GLU A 52 7.40 -12.83 8.17
CA GLU A 52 6.18 -12.99 7.36
C GLU A 52 6.04 -11.85 6.35
N GLY A 53 6.40 -10.62 6.73
CA GLY A 53 6.40 -9.46 5.83
C GLY A 53 7.33 -9.61 4.63
N ARG A 54 8.52 -10.21 4.79
CA ARG A 54 9.40 -10.51 3.65
C ARG A 54 8.80 -11.59 2.75
N GLU A 55 8.26 -12.67 3.33
CA GLU A 55 7.60 -13.72 2.54
C GLU A 55 6.45 -13.15 1.71
N LEU A 56 5.59 -12.32 2.32
CA LEU A 56 4.46 -11.70 1.66
C LEU A 56 4.90 -10.72 0.56
N ARG A 57 5.89 -9.86 0.82
CA ARG A 57 6.41 -8.93 -0.19
C ARG A 57 6.99 -9.67 -1.40
N GLN A 58 7.76 -10.73 -1.16
CA GLN A 58 8.31 -11.58 -2.23
C GLN A 58 7.20 -12.26 -3.04
N PHE A 59 6.19 -12.81 -2.37
CA PHE A 59 5.03 -13.39 -3.04
C PHE A 59 4.26 -12.37 -3.87
N ILE A 60 3.97 -11.19 -3.32
CA ILE A 60 3.26 -10.11 -4.03
C ILE A 60 4.06 -9.64 -5.26
N ALA A 61 5.38 -9.50 -5.12
CA ALA A 61 6.27 -9.08 -6.20
C ALA A 61 6.33 -10.07 -7.37
N SER A 62 6.08 -11.36 -7.12
CA SER A 62 6.03 -12.36 -8.19
C SER A 62 4.71 -12.33 -8.97
N GLN A 63 3.70 -11.60 -8.49
CA GLN A 63 2.41 -11.47 -9.17
C GLN A 63 2.38 -10.28 -10.12
N ARG A 64 1.86 -10.50 -11.33
CA ARG A 64 1.65 -9.40 -12.29
C ARG A 64 0.52 -8.50 -11.82
N ASN A 65 0.75 -7.18 -11.90
CA ASN A 65 -0.24 -6.14 -11.65
C ASN A 65 -0.91 -6.26 -10.27
N MET A 66 -0.13 -6.61 -9.25
CA MET A 66 -0.60 -6.69 -7.87
C MET A 66 -0.11 -5.50 -7.04
N PHE A 67 -1.00 -4.92 -6.23
CA PHE A 67 -0.74 -3.73 -5.43
C PHE A 67 -1.26 -3.92 -4.01
N VAL A 68 -0.66 -3.19 -3.07
CA VAL A 68 -1.09 -3.16 -1.67
C VAL A 68 -1.76 -1.82 -1.39
N ILE A 69 -2.91 -1.85 -0.74
CA ILE A 69 -3.55 -0.68 -0.14
C ILE A 69 -3.60 -0.88 1.37
N ALA A 70 -3.09 0.09 2.12
CA ALA A 70 -3.04 0.06 3.57
C ALA A 70 -3.66 1.30 4.23
N GLY A 71 -3.77 1.22 5.56
CA GLY A 71 -4.14 2.33 6.44
C GLY A 71 -3.16 2.40 7.61
N ASP A 72 -3.73 2.49 8.82
CA ASP A 72 -3.04 2.43 10.13
C ASP A 72 -2.05 3.56 10.42
N ARG A 73 -1.10 3.83 9.52
CA ARG A 73 -0.27 5.03 9.58
C ARG A 73 -1.12 6.26 9.31
N HIS A 74 -1.06 7.24 10.21
CA HIS A 74 -1.90 8.44 10.20
C HIS A 74 -1.45 9.50 9.18
N PHE A 75 -1.17 9.10 7.94
CA PHE A 75 -0.87 9.99 6.82
C PHE A 75 -1.19 9.29 5.49
N GLN A 76 -1.09 10.02 4.39
CA GLN A 76 -1.19 9.47 3.05
C GLN A 76 0.19 9.22 2.47
N TYR A 77 0.37 8.09 1.77
CA TYR A 77 1.64 7.81 1.10
C TYR A 77 1.50 6.88 -0.09
N VAL A 78 2.51 6.95 -0.95
CA VAL A 78 2.90 5.83 -1.81
C VAL A 78 4.34 5.51 -1.48
N ILE A 79 4.58 4.26 -1.10
CA ILE A 79 5.90 3.74 -0.82
C ILE A 79 6.20 2.65 -1.85
N GLN A 80 7.42 2.68 -2.38
CA GLN A 80 7.96 1.58 -3.17
C GLN A 80 9.04 0.86 -2.38
N ASP A 81 8.84 -0.44 -2.19
CA ASP A 81 9.82 -1.29 -1.55
C ASP A 81 11.09 -1.40 -2.42
N PRO A 82 12.28 -1.04 -1.92
CA PRO A 82 13.49 -1.00 -2.74
C PRO A 82 14.02 -2.40 -3.12
N GLU A 83 13.68 -3.43 -2.35
CA GLU A 83 14.14 -4.81 -2.56
C GLU A 83 13.30 -5.52 -3.63
N THR A 84 11.98 -5.42 -3.50
CA THR A 84 11.01 -6.18 -4.32
C THR A 84 10.32 -5.34 -5.39
N GLY A 85 10.35 -4.02 -5.26
CA GLY A 85 9.72 -3.08 -6.19
C GLY A 85 8.21 -2.95 -6.05
N ILE A 86 7.57 -3.66 -5.11
CA ILE A 86 6.13 -3.54 -4.87
C ILE A 86 5.77 -2.12 -4.46
N GLN A 87 4.55 -1.69 -4.81
CA GLN A 87 4.01 -0.41 -4.39
C GLN A 87 2.90 -0.61 -3.37
N GLU A 88 3.00 0.12 -2.26
CA GLU A 88 1.96 0.25 -1.25
C GLU A 88 1.41 1.67 -1.28
N PHE A 89 0.10 1.76 -1.45
CA PHE A 89 -0.67 2.99 -1.37
C PHE A 89 -1.38 3.03 -0.02
N ALA A 90 -1.52 4.19 0.60
CA ALA A 90 -2.21 4.24 1.87
C ALA A 90 -2.85 5.57 2.20
N THR A 91 -3.95 5.49 2.95
CA THR A 91 -4.59 6.60 3.63
C THR A 91 -5.08 6.11 4.99
N GLY A 92 -4.40 6.49 6.07
CA GLY A 92 -4.85 6.12 7.41
C GLY A 92 -5.98 7.01 7.94
N PRO A 93 -5.77 8.34 8.02
CA PRO A 93 -6.70 9.21 8.72
C PRO A 93 -7.78 9.75 7.77
N ALA A 94 -9.04 9.60 8.16
CA ALA A 94 -10.16 10.21 7.44
C ALA A 94 -10.31 11.74 7.69
N SER A 95 -9.52 12.31 8.61
CA SER A 95 -9.61 13.72 9.04
C SER A 95 -8.23 14.29 9.32
N ASN A 96 -8.07 15.61 9.18
CA ASN A 96 -6.77 16.29 9.39
C ASN A 96 -6.37 16.27 10.87
N GLU A 97 -7.33 16.25 11.79
CA GLU A 97 -7.13 16.21 13.24
C GLU A 97 -6.41 14.93 13.68
N HIS A 98 -6.54 13.86 12.90
CA HIS A 98 -5.89 12.59 13.19
C HIS A 98 -4.59 12.40 12.38
N ALA A 99 -4.24 13.31 11.47
CA ALA A 99 -3.03 13.19 10.65
C ALA A 99 -1.77 13.51 11.48
N ARG A 100 -0.86 12.54 11.61
CA ARG A 100 0.33 12.61 12.46
C ARG A 100 1.29 11.45 12.18
N GLY A 101 2.40 11.41 12.92
CA GLY A 101 3.33 10.28 12.95
C GLY A 101 4.50 10.40 11.97
N TRP A 102 4.43 11.33 11.01
CA TRP A 102 5.51 11.64 10.09
C TRP A 102 5.64 13.15 9.89
N SER A 103 6.77 13.61 9.31
CA SER A 103 6.96 15.00 8.89
C SER A 103 6.96 15.10 7.36
N ASN A 104 6.21 16.03 6.79
CA ASN A 104 6.24 16.28 5.34
C ASN A 104 7.64 16.65 4.81
N ASP A 105 8.54 17.11 5.70
CA ASP A 105 9.93 17.45 5.36
C ASP A 105 10.87 16.23 5.41
N ASP A 106 10.46 15.10 5.99
CA ASP A 106 11.24 13.84 6.04
C ASP A 106 10.90 12.95 4.83
N LEU A 107 11.25 13.42 3.63
CA LEU A 107 11.11 12.65 2.40
C LEU A 107 12.29 11.68 2.23
N ARG A 108 12.03 10.40 2.50
CA ARG A 108 12.99 9.30 2.27
C ARG A 108 12.92 8.72 0.85
N PRO A 109 13.98 8.06 0.35
CA PRO A 109 14.07 7.58 -1.04
C PRO A 109 12.97 6.61 -1.49
N GLU A 110 12.37 5.87 -0.56
CA GLU A 110 11.29 4.91 -0.82
C GLU A 110 9.94 5.61 -1.08
N HIS A 111 9.77 6.86 -0.64
CA HIS A 111 8.54 7.61 -0.85
C HIS A 111 8.43 8.02 -2.33
N ARG A 112 7.32 7.61 -2.94
CA ARG A 112 6.84 8.12 -4.23
C ARG A 112 5.83 9.24 -4.03
N TYR A 113 5.11 9.20 -2.91
CA TYR A 113 4.23 10.26 -2.42
C TYR A 113 4.21 10.22 -0.89
N LEU A 114 4.16 11.40 -0.27
CA LEU A 114 4.01 11.57 1.18
C LEU A 114 3.21 12.84 1.43
N ASN A 115 2.15 12.73 2.22
CA ASN A 115 1.39 13.88 2.68
C ASN A 115 0.72 13.59 4.02
N VAL A 116 1.15 14.28 5.06
CA VAL A 116 0.62 14.16 6.43
C VAL A 116 -0.66 14.99 6.54
N VAL A 117 -1.73 14.43 5.96
CA VAL A 117 -3.09 15.00 5.92
C VAL A 117 -4.14 13.90 6.03
N GLY A 118 -5.36 14.29 6.36
CA GLY A 118 -6.53 13.43 6.29
C GLY A 118 -7.09 13.29 4.88
N GLY A 119 -7.93 12.29 4.67
CA GLY A 119 -8.75 12.17 3.46
C GLY A 119 -9.11 10.72 3.15
N PHE A 120 -9.15 10.38 1.87
CA PHE A 120 -9.53 9.04 1.41
C PHE A 120 -8.79 8.64 0.14
N PHE A 121 -8.89 7.36 -0.20
CA PHE A 121 -8.25 6.75 -1.36
C PHE A 121 -9.31 6.20 -2.28
N LEU A 122 -9.17 6.46 -3.58
CA LEU A 122 -10.06 5.97 -4.62
C LEU A 122 -9.22 5.23 -5.66
N THR A 123 -9.64 4.01 -5.97
CA THR A 123 -9.17 3.29 -7.14
C THR A 123 -10.30 3.17 -8.15
N THR A 124 -9.99 3.42 -9.42
CA THR A 124 -10.95 3.29 -10.52
C THR A 124 -10.35 2.43 -11.63
N VAL A 125 -11.00 1.34 -11.98
CA VAL A 125 -10.59 0.45 -13.07
C VAL A 125 -11.53 0.65 -14.26
N THR A 126 -10.97 1.01 -15.41
CA THR A 126 -11.71 1.20 -16.67
C THR A 126 -11.03 0.49 -17.83
N ARG A 127 -11.67 0.48 -19.00
CA ARG A 127 -11.01 0.11 -20.26
C ARG A 127 -10.87 1.35 -21.13
N GLN A 128 -9.64 1.68 -21.51
CA GLN A 128 -9.34 2.73 -22.49
C GLN A 128 -8.85 2.09 -23.78
N ASN A 129 -9.54 2.33 -24.90
CA ASN A 129 -9.27 1.68 -26.18
C ASN A 129 -9.20 0.14 -26.08
N GLY A 130 -10.04 -0.45 -25.23
CA GLY A 130 -10.08 -1.90 -24.96
C GLY A 130 -9.05 -2.41 -23.94
N ALA A 131 -8.00 -1.63 -23.65
CA ALA A 131 -6.98 -1.99 -22.67
C ALA A 131 -7.41 -1.63 -21.24
N PRO A 132 -7.26 -2.53 -20.26
CA PRO A 132 -7.58 -2.25 -18.86
C PRO A 132 -6.56 -1.29 -18.23
N VAL A 133 -7.08 -0.30 -17.50
CA VAL A 133 -6.35 0.79 -16.88
C VAL A 133 -6.88 0.98 -15.46
N MET A 134 -5.99 1.26 -14.52
CA MET A 134 -6.32 1.56 -13.13
C MET A 134 -5.75 2.92 -12.73
N LEU A 135 -6.59 3.77 -12.15
CA LEU A 135 -6.19 5.00 -11.48
C LEU A 135 -6.13 4.76 -9.98
N MET A 136 -5.05 5.22 -9.35
CA MET A 136 -4.78 5.10 -7.91
C MET A 136 -4.64 6.51 -7.33
N GLN A 137 -5.62 6.97 -6.56
CA GLN A 137 -5.77 8.39 -6.25
C GLN A 137 -5.94 8.65 -4.75
N HIS A 138 -5.18 9.62 -4.24
CA HIS A 138 -5.35 10.16 -2.89
C HIS A 138 -6.12 11.48 -2.96
N TYR A 139 -7.11 11.61 -2.09
CA TYR A 139 -7.92 12.82 -1.95
C TYR A 139 -7.78 13.39 -0.55
N GLY A 140 -7.86 14.73 -0.43
CA GLY A 140 -7.99 15.41 0.84
C GLY A 140 -9.41 15.29 1.42
N VAL A 141 -9.56 15.71 2.68
CA VAL A 141 -10.87 15.75 3.38
C VAL A 141 -11.93 16.60 2.67
N ASP A 142 -11.49 17.56 1.84
CA ASP A 142 -12.32 18.45 1.04
C ASP A 142 -12.68 17.89 -0.35
N GLY A 143 -12.24 16.67 -0.66
CA GLY A 143 -12.44 16.04 -1.97
C GLY A 143 -11.47 16.55 -3.05
N LYS A 144 -10.44 17.32 -2.70
CA LYS A 144 -9.40 17.72 -3.64
C LYS A 144 -8.47 16.56 -3.95
N LEU A 145 -8.19 16.29 -5.22
CA LEU A 145 -7.17 15.33 -5.64
C LEU A 145 -5.77 15.83 -5.22
N LEU A 146 -5.03 15.00 -4.50
CA LEU A 146 -3.70 15.31 -3.97
C LEU A 146 -2.58 14.52 -4.65
N ASN A 147 -2.86 13.28 -5.05
CA ASN A 147 -1.93 12.43 -5.80
C ASN A 147 -2.70 11.50 -6.73
N GLU A 148 -2.14 11.19 -7.89
CA GLU A 148 -2.68 10.24 -8.85
C GLU A 148 -1.55 9.43 -9.48
N GLU A 149 -1.74 8.11 -9.57
CA GLU A 149 -0.93 7.24 -10.42
C GLU A 149 -1.80 6.54 -11.45
N TYR A 150 -1.34 6.56 -12.70
CA TYR A 150 -1.95 5.86 -13.82
C TYR A 150 -1.23 4.54 -14.06
N ILE A 151 -1.98 3.43 -14.01
CA ILE A 151 -1.45 2.08 -14.14
C ILE A 151 -2.05 1.42 -15.37
N SER A 152 -1.20 1.19 -16.38
CA SER A 152 -1.50 0.27 -17.49
C SER A 152 -1.26 -1.17 -17.04
N ALA A 153 -2.17 -2.07 -17.39
CA ALA A 153 -1.91 -3.50 -17.23
C ALA A 153 -0.65 -3.90 -18.00
N ARG A 154 0.29 -4.55 -17.31
CA ARG A 154 1.49 -5.14 -17.90
C ARG A 154 1.22 -6.53 -18.43
#